data_AF-A0A3D1YAG1-F1
#
_entry.id   AF-A0A3D1YAG1-F1
#
_cell.length_a   1.000
_cell.length_b   1.000
_cell.length_c   1.000
_cell.angle_alpha   90.00
_cell.angle_beta   90.00
_cell.angle_gamma   90.00
#
_symmetry.space_group_name_H-M   'P 1'
#
loop_
_entity.id
_entity.type
_entity.pdbx_description
1 polymer ?
#
loop_
_entity_poly.entity_id
_entity_poly.type
_entity_poly.pdbx_seq_one_letter_code
_entity_poly.pdbx_strand_id
1 'polypeptide(L)'
;MLLLITMGCGHNMRIENSVEQNTVEIQKVEDHAGTIVLPEGQFYEMIRSNPIDQDYKWEDTGVEDRIVKAGKCYQAWCAEIENSLNHLQVYLDSEDYEQLYSSYVGWQQYMDGMFYVEQSIYYVGSKYMTSSDLAGGSITYPVVMEVKARRAREYAIQLMALEYTFSQDIQFVYK
;
A
#
# COMPACT_ATOMS: atom_id res chain seq x y z
N MET A 1 -16.98 -37.32 37.24
CA MET A 1 -18.45 -37.31 37.27
C MET A 1 -18.90 -35.86 37.20
N LEU A 2 -19.71 -35.53 36.17
CA LEU A 2 -20.24 -34.20 35.85
C LEU A 2 -20.91 -33.51 37.05
N LEU A 3 -20.94 -32.16 37.05
CA LEU A 3 -22.18 -31.40 36.84
C LEU A 3 -21.90 -29.87 36.74
N LEU A 4 -22.20 -29.31 35.57
CA LEU A 4 -22.61 -27.92 35.36
C LEU A 4 -23.97 -27.67 36.06
N ILE A 5 -24.31 -26.40 36.35
CA ILE A 5 -25.49 -25.67 35.80
C ILE A 5 -25.74 -24.34 36.58
N THR A 6 -25.50 -23.23 35.86
CA THR A 6 -26.22 -21.94 35.66
C THR A 6 -26.85 -21.07 36.78
N MET A 7 -26.53 -19.77 36.65
CA MET A 7 -27.34 -18.52 36.63
C MET A 7 -28.16 -18.02 37.85
N GLY A 8 -27.95 -16.73 38.14
CA GLY A 8 -28.90 -15.85 38.83
C GLY A 8 -28.58 -14.36 38.61
N CYS A 9 -29.48 -13.65 37.91
CA CYS A 9 -29.48 -12.20 37.68
C CYS A 9 -29.66 -11.37 38.97
N GLY A 10 -29.21 -10.11 38.95
CA GLY A 10 -29.88 -9.07 39.73
C GLY A 10 -29.07 -7.82 40.09
N HIS A 11 -29.30 -6.74 39.32
CA HIS A 11 -29.34 -5.33 39.75
C HIS A 11 -28.14 -4.72 40.51
N ASN A 12 -27.56 -3.64 39.95
CA ASN A 12 -27.82 -2.30 40.50
C ASN A 12 -27.20 -1.12 39.72
N MET A 13 -27.99 -0.04 39.73
CA MET A 13 -27.64 1.39 39.68
C MET A 13 -27.16 2.03 38.38
N ARG A 14 -28.14 2.70 37.76
CA ARG A 14 -28.03 3.97 37.04
C ARG A 14 -27.34 5.03 37.92
N ILE A 15 -26.25 5.61 37.43
CA ILE A 15 -25.79 6.95 37.80
C ILE A 15 -25.68 7.74 36.50
N GLU A 16 -26.39 8.86 36.44
CA GLU A 16 -26.45 9.77 35.30
C GLU A 16 -25.22 10.69 35.22
N ASN A 17 -24.71 10.82 33.99
CA ASN A 17 -24.02 11.95 33.37
C ASN A 17 -22.74 12.51 34.02
N SER A 18 -21.62 12.45 33.29
CA SER A 18 -21.26 13.52 32.33
C SER A 18 -19.82 13.35 31.81
N VAL A 19 -19.63 13.82 30.56
CA VAL A 19 -18.37 13.99 29.83
C VAL A 19 -17.88 12.74 29.10
N GLU A 20 -18.23 12.65 27.81
CA GLU A 20 -17.60 11.78 26.81
C GLU A 20 -16.11 12.14 26.69
N GLN A 21 -15.28 11.46 27.49
CA GLN A 21 -13.89 11.23 27.12
C GLN A 21 -13.86 9.89 26.40
N ASN A 22 -13.63 9.92 25.08
CA ASN A 22 -13.20 8.74 24.33
C ASN A 22 -11.81 8.33 24.84
N THR A 23 -11.76 7.71 26.02
CA THR A 23 -10.62 6.92 26.45
C THR A 23 -10.65 5.63 25.65
N VAL A 24 -9.92 5.62 24.53
CA VAL A 24 -9.61 4.39 23.81
C VAL A 24 -8.69 3.58 24.71
N GLU A 25 -9.27 2.65 25.46
CA GLU A 25 -8.51 1.62 26.16
C GLU A 25 -7.78 0.77 25.11
N ILE A 26 -6.46 0.91 25.05
CA ILE A 26 -5.60 0.01 24.31
C ILE A 26 -5.63 -1.33 25.06
N GLN A 27 -6.54 -2.22 24.65
CA GLN A 27 -6.49 -3.62 25.07
C GLN A 27 -5.22 -4.23 24.46
N LYS A 28 -4.22 -4.49 25.31
CA LYS A 28 -3.20 -5.49 25.02
C LYS A 28 -3.91 -6.83 24.87
N VAL A 29 -4.19 -7.23 23.64
CA VAL A 29 -4.79 -8.53 23.34
C VAL A 29 -3.68 -9.57 23.48
N GLU A 30 -3.88 -10.47 24.45
CA GLU A 30 -3.08 -11.68 24.64
C GLU A 30 -3.08 -12.53 23.36
N ASP A 31 -1.87 -12.84 22.90
CA ASP A 31 -1.44 -14.04 22.16
C ASP A 31 -2.56 -14.88 21.52
N HIS A 32 -3.20 -14.33 20.48
CA HIS A 32 -4.08 -15.08 19.59
C HIS A 32 -3.61 -14.86 18.16
N ALA A 33 -3.18 -15.95 17.52
CA ALA A 33 -3.06 -16.11 16.08
C ALA A 33 -4.44 -15.96 15.40
N GLY A 34 -5.02 -14.77 15.51
CA GLY A 34 -6.31 -14.39 14.96
C GLY A 34 -6.10 -13.74 13.60
N THR A 35 -6.77 -14.28 12.58
CA THR A 35 -6.92 -13.58 11.31
C THR A 35 -7.65 -12.27 11.57
N ILE A 36 -6.96 -11.15 11.37
CA ILE A 36 -7.55 -9.82 11.44
C ILE A 36 -8.43 -9.65 10.20
N VAL A 37 -9.75 -9.76 10.37
CA VAL A 37 -10.74 -9.46 9.32
C VAL A 37 -11.20 -8.02 9.53
N LEU A 38 -10.63 -7.11 8.73
CA LEU A 38 -10.96 -5.70 8.77
C LEU A 38 -12.31 -5.43 8.08
N PRO A 39 -13.10 -4.42 8.52
CA PRO A 39 -14.26 -3.98 7.76
C PRO A 39 -13.79 -3.41 6.41
N GLU A 40 -14.07 -4.13 5.32
CA GLU A 40 -13.57 -3.86 3.96
C GLU A 40 -13.83 -2.42 3.45
N GLY A 41 -14.74 -1.66 4.07
CA GLY A 41 -15.14 -0.33 3.60
C GLY A 41 -14.18 0.82 3.91
N GLN A 42 -13.66 0.93 5.15
CA GLN A 42 -12.94 2.16 5.56
C GLN A 42 -11.57 2.29 4.89
N PHE A 43 -10.78 1.21 4.91
CA PHE A 43 -9.50 1.19 4.22
C PHE A 43 -9.65 1.45 2.72
N TYR A 44 -10.66 0.85 2.09
CA TYR A 44 -10.93 1.07 0.67
C TYR A 44 -11.25 2.54 0.36
N GLU A 45 -12.09 3.20 1.18
CA GLU A 45 -12.38 4.62 1.00
C GLU A 45 -11.15 5.52 1.22
N MET A 46 -10.29 5.18 2.19
CA MET A 46 -9.01 5.90 2.38
C MET A 46 -8.11 5.77 1.15
N ILE A 47 -7.87 4.56 0.66
CA ILE A 47 -7.04 4.35 -0.54
C ILE A 47 -7.66 4.98 -1.79
N ARG A 48 -8.98 4.93 -1.95
CA ARG A 48 -9.69 5.58 -3.07
C ARG A 48 -9.53 7.10 -3.06
N SER A 49 -9.41 7.69 -1.88
CA SER A 49 -9.21 9.13 -1.70
C SER A 49 -7.73 9.55 -1.78
N ASN A 50 -6.82 8.63 -2.13
CA ASN A 50 -5.41 8.95 -2.28
C ASN A 50 -5.18 10.09 -3.31
N PRO A 51 -4.48 11.16 -2.92
CA PRO A 51 -4.30 12.35 -3.76
C PRO A 51 -3.48 12.10 -5.03
N ILE A 52 -2.57 11.12 -5.03
CA ILE A 52 -1.79 10.73 -6.22
C ILE A 52 -2.74 10.25 -7.32
N ASP A 53 -3.67 9.35 -7.00
CA ASP A 53 -4.63 8.83 -7.99
C ASP A 53 -5.59 9.92 -8.51
N GLN A 54 -5.84 10.97 -7.72
CA GLN A 54 -6.68 12.10 -8.13
C GLN A 54 -5.97 13.07 -9.08
N ASP A 55 -4.68 13.31 -8.86
CA ASP A 55 -3.84 14.21 -9.66
C ASP A 55 -3.43 13.59 -10.99
N TYR A 56 -3.08 12.31 -10.99
CA TYR A 56 -2.57 11.63 -12.18
C TYR A 56 -3.71 11.00 -12.99
N LYS A 57 -4.58 11.86 -13.53
CA LYS A 57 -5.60 11.44 -14.51
C LYS A 57 -4.97 11.25 -15.89
N TRP A 58 -5.50 10.27 -16.62
CA TRP A 58 -5.07 10.01 -17.99
C TRP A 58 -5.45 11.19 -18.90
N GLU A 59 -4.46 11.70 -19.64
CA GLU A 59 -4.62 12.75 -20.63
C GLU A 59 -3.73 12.40 -21.84
N ASP A 60 -4.23 12.62 -23.07
CA ASP A 60 -3.44 12.43 -24.27
C ASP A 60 -2.50 13.63 -24.51
N THR A 61 -1.36 13.63 -23.80
CA THR A 61 -0.36 14.71 -23.85
C THR A 61 0.88 14.36 -24.68
N GLY A 62 0.85 13.27 -25.44
CA GLY A 62 2.01 12.76 -26.17
C GLY A 62 2.98 11.93 -25.32
N VAL A 63 3.94 11.30 -25.99
CA VAL A 63 4.77 10.21 -25.43
C VAL A 63 5.67 10.67 -24.28
N GLU A 64 6.41 11.76 -24.49
CA GLU A 64 7.38 12.27 -23.50
C GLU A 64 6.67 12.74 -22.23
N ASP A 65 5.57 13.48 -22.36
CA ASP A 65 4.79 13.94 -21.22
C ASP A 65 4.19 12.76 -20.44
N ARG A 66 3.73 11.70 -21.11
CA ARG A 66 3.27 10.48 -20.45
C ARG A 66 4.38 9.83 -19.62
N ILE A 67 5.60 9.74 -20.15
CA ILE A 67 6.75 9.19 -19.43
C ILE A 67 7.08 10.05 -18.21
N VAL A 68 7.14 11.37 -18.38
CA VAL A 68 7.43 12.31 -17.29
C VAL A 68 6.36 12.23 -16.20
N LYS A 69 5.07 12.23 -16.57
CA LYS A 69 3.96 12.08 -15.61
C LYS A 69 4.03 10.75 -14.88
N ALA A 70 4.21 9.63 -15.59
CA ALA A 70 4.37 8.31 -14.99
C ALA A 70 5.58 8.25 -14.05
N GLY A 71 6.68 8.93 -14.41
CA GLY A 71 7.87 9.03 -13.55
C GLY A 71 7.63 9.78 -12.25
N LYS A 72 6.92 10.90 -12.29
CA LYS A 72 6.52 11.62 -11.07
C LYS A 72 5.55 10.82 -10.22
N CYS A 73 4.59 10.13 -10.84
CA CYS A 73 3.66 9.23 -10.16
C CYS A 73 4.41 8.09 -9.45
N TYR A 74 5.37 7.46 -10.14
CA TYR A 74 6.24 6.44 -9.54
C TYR A 74 7.01 6.98 -8.32
N GLN A 75 7.62 8.16 -8.42
CA GLN A 75 8.34 8.78 -7.31
C GLN A 75 7.43 9.08 -6.12
N ALA A 76 6.21 9.56 -6.37
CA ALA A 76 5.22 9.80 -5.32
C ALA A 76 4.87 8.50 -4.59
N TRP A 77 4.61 7.41 -5.32
CA TRP A 77 4.34 6.10 -4.72
C TRP A 77 5.53 5.52 -3.96
N CYS A 78 6.76 5.75 -4.42
CA CYS A 78 7.96 5.38 -3.66
C CYS A 78 8.06 6.14 -2.33
N ALA A 79 7.71 7.42 -2.30
CA ALA A 79 7.68 8.18 -1.05
C ALA A 79 6.63 7.64 -0.08
N GLU A 80 5.45 7.23 -0.59
CA GLU A 80 4.42 6.58 0.24
C GLU A 80 4.86 5.21 0.78
N ILE A 81 5.62 4.43 0.00
CA ILE A 81 6.22 3.18 0.46
C ILE A 81 7.18 3.43 1.62
N GLU A 82 8.10 4.39 1.48
CA GLU A 82 9.06 4.73 2.53
C GLU A 82 8.35 5.26 3.79
N ASN A 83 7.29 6.05 3.62
CA ASN A 83 6.48 6.53 4.73
C ASN A 83 5.82 5.37 5.49
N SER A 84 5.20 4.44 4.76
CA SER A 84 4.55 3.26 5.36
C SER A 84 5.56 2.39 6.11
N LEU A 85 6.77 2.20 5.56
CA LEU A 85 7.85 1.46 6.23
C LEU A 85 8.28 2.15 7.54
N ASN A 86 8.45 3.48 7.53
CA ASN A 86 8.81 4.23 8.73
C ASN A 86 7.74 4.11 9.83
N HIS A 87 6.45 4.09 9.46
CA HIS A 87 5.37 3.88 10.41
C HIS A 87 5.36 2.45 10.96
N LEU A 88 5.51 1.45 10.08
CA LEU A 88 5.57 0.03 10.47
C LEU A 88 6.73 -0.28 11.41
N GLN A 89 7.86 0.43 11.31
CA GLN A 89 9.00 0.30 12.22
C GLN A 89 8.62 0.54 13.69
N VAL A 90 7.60 1.36 13.97
CA VAL A 90 7.14 1.65 15.33
C VAL A 90 6.32 0.50 15.92
N TYR A 91 5.67 -0.29 15.07
CA TYR A 91 4.75 -1.35 15.48
C TYR A 91 5.37 -2.74 15.48
N LEU A 92 6.31 -3.00 14.59
CA LEU A 92 6.99 -4.29 14.46
C LEU A 92 8.19 -4.36 15.40
N ASP A 93 8.51 -5.57 15.86
CA ASP A 93 9.80 -5.78 16.51
C ASP A 93 10.96 -5.71 15.51
N SER A 94 12.19 -5.69 16.02
CA SER A 94 13.38 -5.52 15.18
C SER A 94 13.55 -6.65 14.15
N GLU A 95 13.21 -7.88 14.51
CA GLU A 95 13.41 -9.03 13.61
C GLU A 95 12.37 -8.99 12.48
N ASP A 96 11.10 -8.76 12.81
CA ASP A 96 10.02 -8.64 11.83
C ASP A 96 10.23 -7.44 10.89
N TYR A 97 10.68 -6.30 11.44
CA TYR A 97 10.98 -5.12 10.64
C TYR A 97 12.18 -5.35 9.70
N GLU A 98 13.25 -5.99 10.18
CA GLU A 98 14.40 -6.33 9.33
C GLU A 98 14.02 -7.26 8.17
N GLN A 99 13.16 -8.25 8.43
CA GLN A 99 12.62 -9.12 7.39
C GLN A 99 11.76 -8.37 6.37
N LEU A 100 10.87 -7.49 6.84
CA LEU A 100 10.04 -6.64 5.99
C LEU A 100 10.92 -5.73 5.12
N TYR A 101 11.91 -5.07 5.71
CA TYR A 101 12.81 -4.18 5.00
C TYR A 101 13.68 -4.94 3.97
N SER A 102 14.15 -6.14 4.31
CA SER A 102 14.83 -7.02 3.36
C SER A 102 13.94 -7.40 2.17
N SER A 103 12.65 -7.68 2.42
CA SER A 103 11.66 -7.91 1.36
C SER A 103 11.48 -6.69 0.46
N TYR A 104 11.42 -5.49 1.04
CA TYR A 104 11.38 -4.22 0.29
C TYR A 104 12.61 -4.05 -0.61
N VAL A 105 13.83 -4.29 -0.10
CA VAL A 105 15.06 -4.22 -0.90
C VAL A 105 15.02 -5.23 -2.06
N GLY A 106 14.55 -6.45 -1.80
CA GLY A 106 14.35 -7.46 -2.84
C GLY A 106 13.34 -7.03 -3.91
N TRP A 107 12.24 -6.40 -3.49
CA TRP A 107 11.24 -5.84 -4.41
C TRP A 107 11.82 -4.71 -5.26
N GLN A 108 12.63 -3.80 -4.69
CA GLN A 108 13.31 -2.74 -5.46
C GLN A 108 14.22 -3.34 -6.54
N GLN A 109 15.03 -4.34 -6.19
CA GLN A 109 15.91 -5.04 -7.14
C GLN A 109 15.11 -5.71 -8.27
N TYR A 110 14.00 -6.37 -7.93
CA TYR A 110 13.08 -6.94 -8.91
C TYR A 110 12.52 -5.87 -9.86
N MET A 111 12.06 -4.75 -9.31
CA MET A 111 11.49 -3.65 -10.07
C MET A 111 12.47 -3.04 -11.06
N ASP A 112 13.72 -2.83 -10.65
CA ASP A 112 14.75 -2.27 -11.52
C ASP A 112 15.20 -3.27 -12.60
N GLY A 113 15.34 -4.55 -12.25
CA GLY A 113 15.63 -5.60 -13.22
C GLY A 113 14.54 -5.74 -14.28
N MET A 114 13.27 -5.77 -13.85
CA MET A 114 12.12 -5.82 -14.76
C MET A 114 12.04 -4.59 -15.65
N PHE A 115 12.19 -3.40 -15.08
CA PHE A 115 12.15 -2.15 -15.85
C PHE A 115 13.25 -2.10 -16.91
N TYR A 116 14.46 -2.54 -16.57
CA TYR A 116 15.57 -2.61 -17.53
C TYR A 116 15.27 -3.53 -18.70
N VAL A 117 14.71 -4.72 -18.43
CA VAL A 117 14.31 -5.68 -19.46
C VAL A 117 13.20 -5.10 -20.34
N GLU A 118 12.15 -4.55 -19.74
CA GLU A 118 11.02 -3.96 -20.45
C GLU A 118 11.46 -2.78 -21.33
N GLN A 119 12.30 -1.87 -20.81
CA GLN A 119 12.86 -0.80 -21.62
C GLN A 119 13.72 -1.34 -22.78
N SER A 120 14.57 -2.33 -22.52
CA SER A 120 15.43 -2.92 -23.55
C SER A 120 14.63 -3.55 -24.69
N ILE A 121 13.43 -4.06 -24.42
CA ILE A 121 12.55 -4.69 -25.42
C ILE A 121 11.71 -3.63 -26.16
N TYR A 122 11.13 -2.68 -25.43
CA TYR A 122 10.07 -1.81 -25.94
C TYR A 122 10.54 -0.41 -26.37
N TYR A 123 11.79 -0.02 -26.07
CA TYR A 123 12.33 1.29 -26.45
C TYR A 123 12.47 1.45 -27.97
N VAL A 124 12.28 2.69 -28.44
CA VAL A 124 12.45 3.06 -29.85
C VAL A 124 13.93 2.94 -30.23
N GLY A 125 14.26 2.06 -31.17
CA GLY A 125 15.65 1.76 -31.55
C GLY A 125 16.24 0.55 -30.84
N SER A 126 15.42 -0.25 -30.14
CA SER A 126 15.86 -1.53 -29.56
C SER A 126 16.44 -2.47 -30.62
N LYS A 127 17.52 -3.19 -30.26
CA LYS A 127 18.12 -4.25 -31.11
C LYS A 127 17.16 -5.40 -31.42
N TYR A 128 16.07 -5.50 -30.66
CA TYR A 128 15.01 -6.50 -30.86
C TYR A 128 13.94 -6.06 -31.86
N MET A 129 14.02 -4.84 -32.42
CA MET A 129 13.11 -4.32 -33.46
C MET A 129 13.45 -4.82 -34.89
N THR A 130 14.30 -5.83 -35.06
CA THR A 130 14.82 -6.27 -36.36
C THR A 130 13.81 -6.97 -37.27
N SER A 131 12.57 -7.21 -36.83
CA SER A 131 11.47 -7.71 -37.67
C SER A 131 10.35 -6.68 -37.84
N SER A 132 9.72 -6.70 -39.01
CA SER A 132 8.64 -5.79 -39.46
C SER A 132 7.34 -5.82 -38.63
N ASP A 133 7.29 -6.59 -37.54
CA ASP A 133 6.10 -6.81 -36.71
C ASP A 133 6.15 -6.10 -35.34
N LEU A 134 7.19 -5.28 -35.09
CA LEU A 134 7.42 -4.38 -33.94
C LEU A 134 6.67 -4.68 -32.62
N ALA A 135 7.41 -5.18 -31.62
CA ALA A 135 6.96 -5.19 -30.22
C ALA A 135 7.08 -3.81 -29.52
N GLY A 136 7.99 -2.94 -29.98
CA GLY A 136 8.35 -1.64 -29.36
C GLY A 136 8.03 -0.43 -30.23
N GLY A 137 7.62 0.71 -29.64
CA GLY A 137 7.30 1.94 -30.37
C GLY A 137 6.82 3.08 -29.46
N SER A 138 6.48 4.22 -30.07
CA SER A 138 5.93 5.41 -29.37
C SER A 138 4.67 5.11 -28.55
N ILE A 139 3.96 4.03 -28.88
CA ILE A 139 2.78 3.57 -28.14
C ILE A 139 3.16 2.74 -26.92
N THR A 140 4.19 1.88 -27.01
CA THR A 140 4.51 0.88 -25.97
C THR A 140 5.61 1.33 -25.01
N TYR A 141 6.57 2.14 -25.45
CA TYR A 141 7.61 2.67 -24.56
C TYR A 141 7.07 3.48 -23.36
N PRO A 142 6.11 4.42 -23.50
CA PRO A 142 5.57 5.14 -22.35
C PRO A 142 4.87 4.21 -21.35
N VAL A 143 4.26 3.12 -21.85
CA VAL A 143 3.58 2.12 -21.01
C VAL A 143 4.56 1.42 -20.06
N VAL A 144 5.84 1.29 -20.41
CA VAL A 144 6.84 0.71 -19.50
C VAL A 144 6.96 1.52 -18.21
N MET A 145 6.98 2.86 -18.31
CA MET A 145 7.04 3.72 -17.13
C MET A 145 5.71 3.73 -16.36
N GLU A 146 4.58 3.72 -17.07
CA GLU A 146 3.24 3.63 -16.46
C GLU A 146 3.07 2.32 -15.67
N VAL A 147 3.57 1.20 -16.20
CA VAL A 147 3.57 -0.09 -15.51
C VAL A 147 4.48 -0.06 -14.28
N LYS A 148 5.66 0.59 -14.36
CA LYS A 148 6.54 0.79 -13.20
C LYS A 148 5.82 1.55 -12.09
N ALA A 149 5.15 2.65 -12.43
CA ALA A 149 4.35 3.43 -11.48
C ALA A 149 3.20 2.63 -10.86
N ARG A 150 2.46 1.85 -11.68
CA ARG A 150 1.36 1.00 -11.19
C ARG A 150 1.84 -0.07 -10.21
N ARG A 151 2.96 -0.74 -10.49
CA ARG A 151 3.52 -1.75 -9.58
C ARG A 151 3.97 -1.13 -8.25
N ALA A 152 4.50 0.09 -8.26
CA ALA A 152 4.81 0.83 -7.03
C ALA A 152 3.55 1.14 -6.23
N ARG A 153 2.48 1.59 -6.88
CA ARG A 153 1.15 1.77 -6.24
C ARG A 153 0.64 0.49 -5.59
N GLU A 154 0.68 -0.62 -6.31
CA GLU A 154 0.20 -1.91 -5.80
C GLU A 154 0.98 -2.34 -4.54
N TYR A 155 2.30 -2.17 -4.54
CA TYR A 155 3.15 -2.47 -3.39
C TYR A 155 2.91 -1.49 -2.22
N ALA A 156 2.76 -0.20 -2.50
CA ALA A 156 2.40 0.81 -1.49
C ALA A 156 1.10 0.45 -0.78
N ILE A 157 0.05 0.08 -1.53
CA ILE A 157 -1.25 -0.31 -0.95
C ILE A 157 -1.12 -1.57 -0.08
N GLN A 158 -0.26 -2.53 -0.44
CA GLN A 158 -0.01 -3.70 0.40
C GLN A 158 0.63 -3.32 1.74
N LEU A 159 1.61 -2.41 1.73
CA LEU A 159 2.22 -1.90 2.96
C LEU A 159 1.24 -1.07 3.78
N MET A 160 0.45 -0.21 3.14
CA MET A 160 -0.60 0.57 3.81
C MET A 160 -1.67 -0.34 4.43
N ALA A 161 -2.01 -1.47 3.80
CA ALA A 161 -2.94 -2.43 4.40
C ALA A 161 -2.36 -3.04 5.67
N LEU A 162 -1.06 -3.33 5.68
CA LEU A 162 -0.35 -3.79 6.88
C LEU A 162 -0.29 -2.70 7.95
N GLU A 163 0.05 -1.46 7.58
CA GLU A 163 0.07 -0.30 8.49
C GLU A 163 -1.31 -0.10 9.14
N TYR A 164 -2.36 -0.06 8.32
CA TYR A 164 -3.73 0.11 8.76
C TYR A 164 -4.18 -0.96 9.76
N THR A 165 -3.66 -2.18 9.61
CA THR A 165 -3.93 -3.28 10.55
C THR A 165 -3.48 -2.91 11.97
N PHE A 166 -2.40 -2.13 12.13
CA PHE A 166 -1.88 -1.68 13.42
C PHE A 166 -2.41 -0.30 13.84
N SER A 167 -2.50 0.66 12.93
CA SER A 167 -2.82 2.06 13.23
C SER A 167 -4.30 2.41 13.12
N GLN A 168 -5.07 1.66 12.31
CA GLN A 168 -6.43 2.01 11.86
C GLN A 168 -6.53 3.39 11.16
N ASP A 169 -5.41 3.93 10.69
CA ASP A 169 -5.31 5.22 9.99
C ASP A 169 -4.17 5.19 8.96
N ILE A 170 -4.28 5.94 7.87
CA ILE A 170 -3.23 6.08 6.85
C ILE A 170 -2.98 7.55 6.58
N GLN A 171 -1.73 7.98 6.77
CA GLN A 171 -1.31 9.35 6.52
C GLN A 171 -0.50 9.44 5.23
N PHE A 172 -1.12 9.98 4.18
CA PHE A 172 -0.43 10.24 2.92
C PHE A 172 0.59 11.36 3.07
N VAL A 173 1.78 11.16 2.49
CA VAL A 173 2.82 12.19 2.43
C VAL A 173 2.63 13.11 1.21
N TYR A 174 2.02 12.59 0.13
CA TYR A 174 1.68 13.37 -1.05
C TYR A 174 0.55 14.37 -0.77
N LYS A 175 0.64 15.59 -1.31
CA LYS A 175 -0.29 16.70 -1.07
C LYS A 175 -0.69 17.41 -2.35
#